data_AF-A0A928CI11-F1
#
_entry.id   AF-A0A928CI11-F1
#
_cell.length_a   1.000
_cell.length_b   1.000
_cell.length_c   1.000
_cell.angle_alpha   90.00
_cell.angle_beta   90.00
_cell.angle_gamma   90.00
#
_symmetry.space_group_name_H-M   'P 1'
#
loop_
_entity.id
_entity.type
_entity.pdbx_description
1 polymer ?
#
loop_
_entity_poly.entity_id
_entity_poly.type
_entity_poly.pdbx_seq_one_letter_code
_entity_poly.pdbx_strand_id
1 'polypeptide(L)'
;MFRTDVDYSEKLKTVLKEQYSVLSEIYDTQKKIRENVNERDWNELQNLIYSFNSLSEKFNLLEIERLECFDYFGIKDGAGLSSTNNKFAKESVGDIQDLYISVKQKLLASKIENKALNDYIKITSEFLQGVFDKVVPNPKTTVYSRTGSLVKNQPKSMILNTVL
;
A
#
# COMPACT_ATOMS: atom_id res chain seq x y z
N MET A 1 -39.17 13.89 -3.46
CA MET A 1 -38.28 12.74 -3.16
C MET A 1 -37.32 12.44 -4.31
N PHE A 2 -37.72 12.51 -5.58
CA PHE A 2 -36.84 12.23 -6.73
C PHE A 2 -35.58 13.11 -6.92
N ARG A 3 -35.55 14.34 -6.38
CA ARG A 3 -34.44 15.28 -6.63
C ARG A 3 -33.18 14.96 -5.84
N THR A 4 -33.32 14.35 -4.66
CA THR A 4 -32.20 13.95 -3.79
C THR A 4 -31.54 12.67 -4.28
N ASP A 5 -32.29 11.75 -4.86
CA ASP A 5 -31.74 10.48 -5.36
C ASP A 5 -30.87 10.68 -6.61
N VAL A 6 -31.25 11.64 -7.48
CA VAL A 6 -30.44 12.05 -8.64
C VAL A 6 -29.12 12.69 -8.19
N ASP A 7 -29.16 13.55 -7.18
CA ASP A 7 -27.99 14.24 -6.63
C ASP A 7 -26.98 13.26 -6.01
N TYR A 8 -27.45 12.30 -5.21
CA TYR A 8 -26.59 11.26 -4.64
C TYR A 8 -26.02 10.30 -5.70
N SER A 9 -26.75 10.04 -6.79
CA SER A 9 -26.24 9.18 -7.88
C SER A 9 -25.11 9.84 -8.68
N GLU A 10 -25.20 11.16 -8.93
CA GLU A 10 -24.14 11.92 -9.59
C GLU A 10 -22.93 12.13 -8.66
N LYS A 11 -23.17 12.32 -7.36
CA LYS A 11 -22.09 12.32 -6.35
C LYS A 11 -21.34 10.99 -6.38
N LEU A 12 -22.04 9.86 -6.37
CA LEU A 12 -21.42 8.53 -6.42
C LEU A 12 -20.59 8.32 -7.70
N LYS A 13 -21.10 8.73 -8.86
CA LYS A 13 -20.32 8.68 -10.12
C LYS A 13 -19.04 9.51 -10.04
N THR A 14 -19.12 10.69 -9.46
CA THR A 14 -17.97 11.60 -9.29
C THR A 14 -16.92 10.96 -8.38
N VAL A 15 -17.35 10.46 -7.21
CA VAL A 15 -16.47 9.74 -6.26
C VAL A 15 -15.79 8.55 -6.94
N LEU A 16 -16.52 7.72 -7.70
CA LEU A 16 -15.94 6.57 -8.41
C LEU A 16 -14.91 6.97 -9.47
N LYS A 17 -15.15 8.06 -10.21
CA LYS A 17 -14.18 8.60 -11.18
C LYS A 17 -12.92 9.11 -10.49
N GLU A 18 -13.08 9.82 -9.38
CA GLU A 18 -11.95 10.31 -8.58
C GLU A 18 -11.15 9.17 -7.95
N GLN A 19 -11.82 8.15 -7.42
CA GLN A 19 -11.17 6.92 -6.93
C GLN A 19 -10.35 6.24 -8.02
N TYR A 20 -10.90 6.14 -9.23
CA TYR A 20 -10.17 5.59 -10.36
C TYR A 20 -8.91 6.41 -10.70
N SER A 21 -9.03 7.74 -10.73
CA SER A 21 -7.89 8.64 -10.99
C SER A 21 -6.80 8.47 -9.95
N VAL A 22 -7.16 8.53 -8.66
CA VAL A 22 -6.22 8.38 -7.55
C VAL A 22 -5.56 7.00 -7.58
N LEU A 23 -6.31 5.93 -7.85
CA LEU A 23 -5.73 4.59 -8.00
C LEU A 23 -4.76 4.49 -9.20
N SER A 24 -5.00 5.24 -10.28
CA SER A 24 -4.04 5.29 -11.38
C SER A 24 -2.75 6.00 -10.98
N GLU A 25 -2.86 7.12 -10.28
CA GLU A 25 -1.70 7.84 -9.76
C GLU A 25 -0.90 7.00 -8.75
N ILE A 26 -1.59 6.27 -7.86
CA ILE A 26 -0.98 5.31 -6.93
C ILE A 26 -0.23 4.22 -7.70
N TYR A 27 -0.86 3.64 -8.71
CA TYR A 27 -0.25 2.59 -9.52
C TYR A 27 0.99 3.06 -10.27
N ASP A 28 0.95 4.27 -10.86
CA ASP A 28 2.10 4.85 -11.55
C ASP A 28 3.21 5.23 -10.57
N THR A 29 2.86 5.71 -9.38
CA THR A 29 3.83 5.97 -8.30
C THR A 29 4.49 4.67 -7.83
N GLN A 30 3.75 3.57 -7.68
CA GLN A 30 4.30 2.26 -7.34
C GLN A 30 5.34 1.77 -8.36
N LYS A 31 5.08 1.97 -9.66
CA LYS A 31 6.05 1.66 -10.72
C LYS A 31 7.32 2.50 -10.58
N LYS A 32 7.17 3.80 -10.38
CA LYS A 32 8.32 4.71 -10.16
C LYS A 32 9.12 4.33 -8.92
N ILE A 33 8.47 3.96 -7.82
CA ILE A 33 9.15 3.47 -6.62
C ILE A 33 9.99 2.24 -6.97
N ARG A 34 9.43 1.28 -7.71
CA ARG A 34 10.17 0.08 -8.15
C ARG A 34 11.37 0.44 -9.04
N GLU A 35 11.23 1.37 -9.96
CA GLU A 35 12.32 1.86 -10.82
C GLU A 35 13.42 2.53 -9.99
N ASN A 36 13.06 3.44 -9.08
CA ASN A 36 14.01 4.14 -8.22
C ASN A 36 14.75 3.21 -7.25
N VAL A 37 14.08 2.17 -6.74
CA VAL A 37 14.72 1.13 -5.93
C VAL A 37 15.77 0.36 -6.75
N ASN A 38 15.52 0.09 -8.04
CA ASN A 38 16.50 -0.54 -8.92
C ASN A 38 17.69 0.39 -9.21
N GLU A 39 17.43 1.67 -9.45
CA GLU A 39 18.44 2.70 -9.74
C GLU A 39 19.19 3.19 -8.49
N ARG A 40 18.70 2.82 -7.29
CA ARG A 40 19.23 3.21 -5.97
C ARG A 40 19.21 4.73 -5.74
N ASP A 41 18.24 5.43 -6.33
CA ASP A 41 17.99 6.84 -6.05
C ASP A 41 17.13 6.97 -4.78
N TRP A 42 17.80 7.10 -3.64
CA TRP A 42 17.14 7.17 -2.33
C TRP A 42 16.45 8.51 -2.07
N ASN A 43 16.88 9.59 -2.73
CA ASN A 43 16.30 10.92 -2.53
C ASN A 43 14.93 10.99 -3.21
N GLU A 44 14.86 10.53 -4.46
CA GLU A 44 13.59 10.51 -5.20
C GLU A 44 12.64 9.45 -4.65
N LEU A 45 13.16 8.31 -4.17
CA LEU A 45 12.36 7.32 -3.45
C LEU A 45 11.61 7.92 -2.25
N GLN A 46 12.28 8.77 -1.46
CA GLN A 46 11.65 9.40 -0.30
C GLN A 46 10.49 10.33 -0.72
N ASN A 47 10.68 11.12 -1.79
CA ASN A 47 9.61 11.97 -2.35
C ASN A 47 8.41 11.14 -2.83
N LEU A 48 8.68 10.04 -3.53
CA LEU A 48 7.65 9.14 -4.04
C LEU A 48 6.86 8.47 -2.91
N ILE A 49 7.51 8.11 -1.79
CA ILE A 49 6.83 7.56 -0.61
C ILE A 49 5.90 8.60 0.02
N TYR A 50 6.32 9.85 0.16
CA TYR A 50 5.44 10.91 0.67
C TYR A 50 4.22 11.13 -0.23
N SER A 51 4.45 11.19 -1.55
CA SER A 51 3.37 11.29 -2.54
C SER A 51 2.40 10.10 -2.44
N PHE A 52 2.94 8.88 -2.35
CA PHE A 52 2.16 7.66 -2.20
C PHE A 52 1.27 7.67 -0.95
N ASN A 53 1.80 8.13 0.19
CA ASN A 53 1.04 8.24 1.43
C ASN A 53 -0.10 9.26 1.30
N SER A 54 0.17 10.43 0.72
CA SER A 54 -0.85 11.46 0.49
C SER A 54 -1.97 10.96 -0.43
N LEU A 55 -1.62 10.25 -1.52
CA LEU A 55 -2.60 9.63 -2.41
C LEU A 55 -3.41 8.54 -1.72
N SER A 56 -2.77 7.77 -0.82
CA SER A 56 -3.45 6.72 -0.03
C SER A 56 -4.45 7.31 0.96
N GLU A 57 -4.11 8.41 1.62
CA GLU A 57 -5.03 9.16 2.48
C GLU A 57 -6.22 9.70 1.69
N LYS A 58 -5.96 10.33 0.54
CA LYS A 58 -7.00 10.81 -0.37
C LYS A 58 -7.93 9.68 -0.82
N PHE A 59 -7.38 8.52 -1.16
CA PHE A 59 -8.16 7.35 -1.52
C PHE A 59 -9.06 6.88 -0.36
N ASN A 60 -8.55 6.88 0.87
CA ASN A 60 -9.31 6.48 2.04
C ASN A 60 -10.50 7.43 2.31
N LEU A 61 -10.31 8.74 2.14
CA LEU A 61 -11.40 9.72 2.25
C LEU A 61 -12.50 9.45 1.20
N LEU A 62 -12.12 9.21 -0.05
CA LEU A 62 -13.06 8.87 -1.11
C LEU A 62 -13.78 7.54 -0.85
N GLU A 63 -13.11 6.59 -0.21
CA GLU A 63 -13.73 5.33 0.20
C GLU A 63 -14.79 5.53 1.27
N ILE A 64 -14.55 6.40 2.25
CA ILE A 64 -15.55 6.79 3.25
C ILE A 64 -16.77 7.42 2.56
N GLU A 65 -16.56 8.36 1.64
CA GLU A 65 -17.66 8.99 0.89
C GLU A 65 -18.45 7.99 0.05
N ARG A 66 -17.78 7.00 -0.54
CA ARG A 66 -18.43 5.91 -1.28
C ARG A 66 -19.30 5.06 -0.35
N LEU A 67 -18.81 4.73 0.83
CA LEU A 67 -19.56 3.96 1.84
C LEU A 67 -20.79 4.72 2.31
N GLU A 68 -20.68 6.02 2.57
CA GLU A 68 -21.83 6.88 2.91
C GLU A 68 -22.91 6.87 1.80
N CYS A 69 -22.48 6.94 0.53
CA CYS A 69 -23.39 6.83 -0.59
C CYS A 69 -24.05 5.45 -0.63
N PHE A 70 -23.29 4.38 -0.39
CA PHE A 70 -23.80 3.01 -0.39
C PHE A 70 -24.80 2.77 0.74
N ASP A 71 -24.56 3.33 1.93
CA ASP A 71 -25.49 3.29 3.06
C ASP A 71 -26.80 4.01 2.74
N TYR A 72 -26.75 5.18 2.09
CA TYR A 72 -27.96 5.90 1.64
C TYR A 72 -28.82 5.05 0.68
N PHE A 73 -28.16 4.35 -0.24
CA PHE A 73 -28.83 3.44 -1.18
C PHE A 73 -29.21 2.09 -0.57
N GLY A 74 -28.78 1.79 0.66
CA GLY A 74 -29.04 0.52 1.35
C GLY A 74 -28.27 -0.67 0.75
N ILE A 75 -27.13 -0.41 0.11
CA ILE A 75 -26.26 -1.43 -0.48
C ILE A 75 -25.45 -2.04 0.64
N LYS A 76 -25.70 -3.30 0.99
CA LYS A 76 -24.86 -4.01 1.95
C LYS A 76 -23.51 -4.36 1.32
N ASP A 77 -22.46 -4.24 2.12
CA ASP A 77 -21.10 -4.54 1.68
C ASP A 77 -21.01 -6.00 1.18
N GLY A 78 -20.52 -6.19 -0.05
CA GLY A 78 -20.48 -7.49 -0.73
C GLY A 78 -21.73 -7.85 -1.56
N ALA A 79 -22.85 -7.13 -1.42
CA ALA A 79 -23.98 -7.25 -2.34
C ALA A 79 -23.67 -6.47 -3.62
N GLY A 80 -23.73 -7.12 -4.78
CA GLY A 80 -23.52 -6.44 -6.06
C GLY A 80 -24.55 -5.32 -6.26
N LEU A 81 -24.17 -4.24 -6.96
CA LEU A 81 -25.09 -3.13 -7.32
C LEU A 81 -26.39 -3.64 -7.97
N SER A 82 -26.35 -4.81 -8.62
CA SER A 82 -27.49 -5.50 -9.24
C SER A 82 -28.56 -6.00 -8.26
N SER A 83 -28.29 -6.04 -6.96
CA SER A 83 -29.25 -6.47 -5.93
C SER A 83 -30.05 -5.32 -5.31
N THR A 84 -29.78 -4.08 -5.73
CA THR A 84 -30.43 -2.90 -5.17
C THR A 84 -31.82 -2.70 -5.76
N ASN A 85 -32.83 -2.72 -4.88
CA ASN A 85 -34.22 -2.47 -5.24
C ASN A 85 -34.40 -0.98 -5.61
N ASN A 86 -34.74 -0.72 -6.88
CA ASN A 86 -35.55 0.42 -7.37
C ASN A 86 -35.13 1.88 -7.08
N LYS A 87 -34.01 2.19 -6.40
CA LYS A 87 -33.62 3.59 -6.13
C LYS A 87 -32.81 4.27 -7.23
N PHE A 88 -32.18 3.51 -8.11
CA PHE A 88 -31.46 4.04 -9.25
C PHE A 88 -32.35 4.07 -10.50
N ALA A 89 -32.25 5.13 -11.31
CA ALA A 89 -32.76 5.08 -12.67
C ALA A 89 -32.01 3.95 -13.42
N LYS A 90 -32.72 3.01 -14.04
CA LYS A 90 -32.11 1.81 -14.68
C LYS A 90 -30.94 2.13 -15.61
N GLU A 91 -30.97 3.27 -16.29
CA GLU A 91 -29.88 3.74 -17.17
C GLU A 91 -28.61 4.12 -16.39
N SER A 92 -28.74 4.74 -15.21
CA SER A 92 -27.59 5.14 -14.38
C SER A 92 -26.89 3.96 -13.67
N VAL A 93 -27.57 2.82 -13.53
CA VAL A 93 -27.01 1.63 -12.87
C VAL A 93 -25.90 1.01 -13.69
N GLY A 94 -26.05 0.96 -15.02
CA GLY A 94 -25.04 0.39 -15.92
C GLY A 94 -23.72 1.14 -15.81
N ASP A 95 -23.76 2.46 -16.00
CA ASP A 95 -22.58 3.32 -15.94
C ASP A 95 -21.86 3.24 -14.58
N ILE A 96 -22.61 3.24 -13.47
CA ILE A 96 -22.04 3.16 -12.11
C ILE A 96 -21.42 1.78 -11.89
N GLN A 97 -22.07 0.72 -12.37
CA GLN A 97 -21.56 -0.64 -12.26
C GLN A 97 -20.25 -0.82 -13.06
N ASP A 98 -20.19 -0.29 -14.28
CA ASP A 98 -19.00 -0.36 -15.12
C ASP A 98 -17.83 0.45 -14.51
N LEU A 99 -18.11 1.64 -13.96
CA LEU A 99 -17.13 2.42 -13.20
C LEU A 99 -16.64 1.67 -11.97
N TYR A 100 -17.53 1.04 -11.21
CA TYR A 100 -17.17 0.28 -10.02
C TYR A 100 -16.32 -0.96 -10.36
N ILE A 101 -16.62 -1.67 -11.44
CA ILE A 101 -15.80 -2.77 -11.94
C ILE A 101 -14.41 -2.26 -12.33
N SER A 102 -14.34 -1.12 -13.02
CA SER A 102 -13.06 -0.51 -13.42
C SER A 102 -12.20 -0.12 -12.22
N VAL A 103 -12.79 0.48 -11.18
CA VAL A 103 -12.11 0.78 -9.91
C VAL A 103 -11.59 -0.51 -9.26
N LYS A 104 -12.41 -1.56 -9.18
CA LYS A 104 -12.00 -2.87 -8.64
C LYS A 104 -10.84 -3.49 -9.40
N GLN A 105 -10.89 -3.49 -10.73
CA GLN A 105 -9.82 -4.01 -11.58
C GLN A 105 -8.50 -3.26 -11.32
N LYS A 106 -8.56 -1.93 -11.24
CA LYS A 106 -7.37 -1.10 -10.95
C LYS A 106 -6.82 -1.34 -9.55
N LEU A 107 -7.70 -1.50 -8.56
CA LEU A 107 -7.31 -1.85 -7.18
C LEU A 107 -6.59 -3.21 -7.13
N LEU A 108 -7.09 -4.21 -7.86
CA LEU A 108 -6.44 -5.51 -7.97
C LEU A 108 -5.06 -5.39 -8.63
N ALA A 109 -4.94 -4.61 -9.71
CA ALA A 109 -3.66 -4.36 -10.35
C ALA A 109 -2.64 -3.68 -9.41
N SER A 110 -3.08 -2.67 -8.65
CA SER A 110 -2.24 -2.02 -7.63
C SER A 110 -1.82 -2.96 -6.51
N LYS A 111 -2.71 -3.85 -6.05
CA LYS A 111 -2.37 -4.89 -5.07
C LYS A 111 -1.30 -5.86 -5.59
N ILE A 112 -1.39 -6.25 -6.85
CA ILE A 112 -0.39 -7.14 -7.48
C ILE A 112 0.96 -6.43 -7.57
N GLU A 113 1.01 -5.17 -8.02
CA GLU A 113 2.27 -4.42 -8.11
C GLU A 113 2.90 -4.19 -6.73
N ASN A 114 2.09 -3.81 -5.73
CA ASN A 114 2.59 -3.62 -4.37
C ASN A 114 3.14 -4.93 -3.77
N LYS A 115 2.50 -6.08 -4.07
CA LYS A 115 3.03 -7.39 -3.68
C LYS A 115 4.36 -7.68 -4.37
N ALA A 116 4.46 -7.45 -5.68
CA ALA A 116 5.70 -7.65 -6.42
C ALA A 116 6.86 -6.78 -5.89
N LEU A 117 6.57 -5.52 -5.53
CA LEU A 117 7.53 -4.61 -4.92
C LEU A 117 8.01 -5.11 -3.54
N ASN A 118 7.10 -5.55 -2.68
CA ASN A 118 7.45 -6.13 -1.38
C ASN A 118 8.30 -7.40 -1.51
N ASP A 119 7.92 -8.29 -2.44
CA ASP A 119 8.67 -9.52 -2.71
C ASP A 119 10.10 -9.19 -3.20
N TYR A 120 10.26 -8.19 -4.08
CA TYR A 120 11.57 -7.72 -4.52
C TYR A 120 12.43 -7.19 -3.36
N ILE A 121 11.88 -6.32 -2.52
CA ILE A 121 12.61 -5.73 -1.38
C ILE A 121 13.06 -6.84 -0.43
N LYS A 122 12.18 -7.80 -0.15
CA LYS A 122 12.48 -8.95 0.71
C LYS A 122 13.64 -9.78 0.15
N ILE A 123 13.55 -10.20 -1.11
CA ILE A 123 14.60 -11.00 -1.77
C ILE A 123 15.94 -10.25 -1.76
N THR A 124 15.93 -8.94 -2.08
CA THR A 124 17.13 -8.11 -2.13
C THR A 124 17.76 -7.96 -0.74
N SER A 125 16.95 -7.73 0.30
CA SER A 125 17.42 -7.66 1.68
C SER A 125 18.03 -8.98 2.15
N GLU A 126 17.38 -10.12 1.87
CA GLU A 126 17.88 -11.45 2.20
C GLU A 126 19.20 -11.75 1.49
N PHE A 127 19.31 -11.39 0.20
CA PHE A 127 20.54 -11.52 -0.57
C PHE A 127 21.69 -10.69 0.03
N LEU A 128 21.43 -9.40 0.32
CA LEU A 128 22.44 -8.53 0.93
C LEU A 128 22.88 -9.05 2.29
N GLN A 129 21.94 -9.49 3.14
CA GLN A 129 22.26 -10.11 4.42
C GLN A 129 23.14 -11.35 4.23
N GLY A 130 22.79 -12.25 3.31
CA GLY A 130 23.58 -13.45 3.01
C GLY A 130 24.95 -13.15 2.42
N VAL A 131 25.11 -12.04 1.68
CA VAL A 131 26.42 -11.54 1.25
C VAL A 131 27.20 -11.05 2.47
N PHE A 132 26.64 -10.15 3.27
CA PHE A 132 27.30 -9.62 4.47
C PHE A 132 27.72 -10.73 5.45
N ASP A 133 26.89 -11.74 5.67
CA ASP A 133 27.21 -12.89 6.52
C ASP A 133 28.43 -13.71 6.00
N LYS A 134 28.70 -13.64 4.69
CA LYS A 134 29.86 -14.30 4.05
C LYS A 134 31.10 -13.40 4.00
N VAL A 135 30.95 -12.09 3.76
CA VAL A 135 32.09 -11.16 3.62
C VAL A 135 32.53 -10.56 4.95
N VAL A 136 31.66 -10.49 5.95
CA VAL A 136 32.03 -10.16 7.33
C VAL A 136 32.41 -11.48 8.00
N PRO A 137 33.71 -11.81 8.10
CA PRO A 137 34.13 -12.94 8.92
C PRO A 137 33.63 -12.67 10.33
N ASN A 138 32.71 -13.50 10.80
CA ASN A 138 32.28 -13.50 12.19
C ASN A 138 33.56 -13.53 13.04
N PRO A 139 33.92 -12.47 13.81
CA PRO A 139 35.08 -12.52 14.68
C PRO A 139 34.71 -13.40 15.87
N LYS A 140 34.54 -14.70 15.62
CA LYS A 140 34.58 -15.72 16.65
C LYS A 140 36.03 -15.88 17.06
N THR A 141 36.59 -14.85 17.68
CA THR A 141 37.74 -15.02 18.56
C THR A 141 37.26 -15.91 19.68
N THR A 142 37.37 -17.22 19.44
CA THR A 142 36.98 -18.26 20.37
C THR A 142 38.11 -18.29 21.40
N VAL A 143 37.96 -17.50 22.45
CA VAL A 143 38.92 -17.48 23.55
C VAL A 143 38.66 -18.72 24.39
N TYR A 144 39.59 -19.67 24.33
CA TYR A 144 39.60 -20.82 25.21
C TYR A 144 40.16 -20.40 26.56
N SER A 145 39.49 -20.79 27.65
CA SER A 145 40.09 -20.67 28.97
C SER A 145 41.31 -21.59 29.07
N ARG A 146 42.22 -21.31 30.00
CA ARG A 146 43.40 -22.16 30.27
C ARG A 146 43.04 -23.61 30.64
N THR A 147 41.78 -23.89 30.96
CA THR A 147 41.24 -25.21 31.31
C THR A 147 40.38 -25.84 30.20
N GLY A 148 40.36 -25.27 28.99
CA GLY A 148 39.73 -25.85 27.80
C GLY A 148 38.23 -25.56 27.65
N SER A 149 37.65 -24.67 28.45
CA SER A 149 36.24 -24.28 28.32
C SER A 149 36.06 -23.07 27.39
N LEU A 150 35.01 -23.10 26.57
CA LEU A 150 34.62 -22.04 25.63
C LEU A 150 34.12 -20.80 26.40
N VAL A 151 34.88 -19.70 26.38
CA VAL A 151 34.44 -18.42 26.95
C VAL A 151 33.70 -17.65 25.84
N LYS A 152 32.36 -17.63 25.90
CA LYS A 152 31.56 -16.74 25.04
C LYS A 152 31.83 -15.30 25.48
N ASN A 153 32.56 -14.55 24.67
CA ASN A 153 32.78 -13.12 24.90
C ASN A 153 31.47 -12.38 24.56
N GLN A 154 30.56 -12.27 25.52
CA GLN A 154 29.38 -11.41 25.37
C GLN A 154 29.85 -9.95 25.50
N PRO A 155 29.63 -9.09 24.50
CA PRO A 155 29.88 -7.67 24.68
C PRO A 155 28.89 -7.14 25.72
N LYS A 156 29.39 -6.75 26.90
CA LYS A 156 28.60 -5.93 27.82
C LYS A 156 28.33 -4.61 27.10
N SER A 157 27.07 -4.40 26.74
CA SER A 157 26.49 -3.14 26.30
C SER A 157 27.14 -1.95 27.02
N MET A 158 27.86 -1.11 26.29
CA MET A 158 28.42 0.14 26.80
C MET A 158 27.57 1.29 26.25
N ILE A 159 26.68 1.84 27.08
CA ILE A 159 25.91 3.03 26.74
C ILE A 159 26.81 4.23 27.02
N LEU A 160 27.32 4.88 25.98
CA LEU A 160 28.02 6.16 26.08
C LEU A 160 26.97 7.27 26.16
N ASN A 161 26.62 7.67 27.38
CA ASN A 161 25.99 8.96 27.62
C ASN A 161 27.08 10.03 27.53
N THR A 162 27.13 10.78 26.43
CA THR A 162 27.85 12.05 26.38
C THR A 162 26.84 13.17 26.26
N VAL A 163 26.58 13.82 27.39
CA VAL A 163 26.04 15.17 27.46
C VAL A 163 27.25 16.07 27.64
N LEU A 164 27.53 16.94 26.67
CA LEU A 164 28.31 18.18 26.83
C LEU A 164 27.80 19.18 25.80
#